data_AF-A0A1V5NG32-F1
#
_entry.id   AF-A0A1V5NG32-F1
#
_cell.length_a   1.000
_cell.length_b   1.000
_cell.length_c   1.000
_cell.angle_alpha   90.00
_cell.angle_beta   90.00
_cell.angle_gamma   90.00
#
_symmetry.space_group_name_H-M   'P 1'
#
loop_
_entity.id
_entity.type
_entity.pdbx_description
1 polymer ?
#
loop_
_entity_poly.entity_id
_entity_poly.type
_entity_poly.pdbx_seq_one_letter_code
_entity_poly.pdbx_strand_id
1 'polypeptide(L)' 'MNNLNQEKHSEKSVGLECRSCGCRHFRVESTRIANKQIIRYRICRNCGKRLTTIERPVIK' A
#
# COMPACT_ATOMS: atom_id res chain seq x y z
N MET A 1 -35.22 -0.41 24.80
CA MET A 1 -34.44 -1.02 23.70
C MET A 1 -34.13 0.08 22.70
N ASN A 2 -32.88 0.24 22.27
CA ASN A 2 -32.58 0.98 21.03
C ASN A 2 -31.46 0.23 20.29
N ASN A 3 -31.88 -0.50 19.25
CA ASN A 3 -31.01 -1.15 18.28
C ASN A 3 -30.30 -0.06 17.47
N LEU A 4 -29.00 0.11 17.70
CA LEU A 4 -28.14 0.85 16.80
C LEU A 4 -27.49 -0.13 15.84
N ASN A 5 -28.19 -0.40 14.73
CA ASN A 5 -27.57 -0.95 13.52
C ASN A 5 -26.53 0.06 13.05
N GLN A 6 -25.27 -0.15 13.43
CA GLN A 6 -24.16 0.62 12.89
C GLN A 6 -23.79 0.03 11.53
N GLU A 7 -24.21 0.72 10.47
CA GLU A 7 -23.70 0.51 9.12
C GLU A 7 -22.18 0.73 9.14
N LYS A 8 -21.41 -0.36 9.02
CA LYS A 8 -19.95 -0.32 8.90
C LYS A 8 -19.58 0.42 7.61
N HIS A 9 -19.33 1.72 7.71
CA HIS A 9 -18.50 2.42 6.74
C HIS A 9 -17.15 1.70 6.70
N SER A 10 -16.90 0.96 5.61
CA SER A 10 -15.60 0.35 5.36
C SER A 10 -14.62 1.50 5.10
N GLU A 11 -13.99 2.04 6.14
CA GLU A 11 -12.82 2.89 5.98
C GLU A 11 -11.81 2.11 5.16
N LYS A 12 -11.73 2.40 3.85
CA LYS A 12 -10.75 1.80 2.97
C LYS A 12 -9.39 2.16 3.55
N SER A 13 -8.68 1.16 4.04
CA SER A 13 -7.37 1.35 4.63
C SER A 13 -6.49 2.11 3.65
N VAL A 14 -6.02 3.29 4.08
CA VAL A 14 -5.21 4.16 3.23
C VAL A 14 -3.79 3.61 3.14
N GLY A 15 -3.28 3.46 1.92
CA GLY A 15 -1.89 3.12 1.65
C GLY A 15 -1.62 1.64 1.37
N LEU A 16 -0.35 1.28 1.38
CA LEU A 16 0.13 -0.07 1.05
C LEU A 16 0.27 -0.91 2.32
N GLU A 17 -0.25 -2.14 2.27
CA GLU A 17 -0.13 -3.10 3.36
C GLU A 17 0.80 -4.26 2.97
N CYS A 18 1.67 -4.67 3.90
CA CYS A 18 2.54 -5.81 3.70
C CYS A 18 1.74 -7.10 3.80
N ARG A 19 1.61 -7.82 2.68
CA ARG A 19 0.86 -9.10 2.61
C ARG A 19 1.38 -10.19 3.55
N SER A 20 2.60 -10.06 4.09
CA SER A 20 3.18 -11.05 4.99
C SER A 20 3.02 -10.73 6.47
N CYS A 21 2.84 -9.47 6.86
CA CYS A 21 2.81 -9.09 8.29
C CYS A 21 1.85 -7.95 8.64
N GLY A 22 1.07 -7.42 7.70
CA GLY A 22 0.14 -6.31 7.92
C GLY A 22 0.80 -4.93 8.15
N CYS A 23 2.12 -4.86 8.31
CA CYS A 23 2.83 -3.60 8.47
C CYS A 23 2.64 -2.70 7.23
N ARG A 24 2.50 -1.39 7.46
CA ARG A 24 2.36 -0.37 6.40
C ARG A 24 3.62 0.47 6.21
N HIS A 25 4.72 0.08 6.84
CA HIS A 25 5.98 0.83 6.81
C HIS A 25 7.00 0.16 5.88
N PHE A 26 7.35 0.86 4.80
CA PHE A 26 8.28 0.38 3.79
C PHE A 26 9.40 1.40 3.56
N ARG A 27 10.63 0.91 3.33
CA ARG A 27 11.69 1.72 2.72
C ARG A 27 11.75 1.47 1.23
N VAL A 28 12.09 2.49 0.44
CA VAL A 28 12.42 2.30 -0.98
C VAL A 28 13.81 1.69 -1.05
N GLU A 29 13.92 0.55 -1.71
CA GLU A 29 15.20 -0.10 -1.98
C GLU A 29 15.81 0.43 -3.28
N SER A 30 15.01 0.52 -4.34
CA SER A 30 15.44 1.10 -5.61
C SER A 30 14.27 1.63 -6.41
N THR A 31 14.58 2.56 -7.32
CA THR A 31 13.62 3.11 -8.29
C THR A 31 14.16 2.79 -9.69
N ARG A 32 13.30 2.28 -10.56
CA ARG A 32 13.61 1.95 -11.94
C ARG A 32 12.58 2.61 -12.85
N ILE A 33 13.06 3.17 -13.95
CA ILE A 33 12.20 3.65 -15.04
C ILE A 33 12.20 2.58 -16.13
N ALA A 34 11.03 2.09 -16.51
CA ALA A 34 10.86 1.12 -17.60
C ALA A 34 9.50 1.31 -18.26
N ASN A 35 9.42 1.18 -19.59
CA ASN A 35 8.16 1.30 -20.34
C ASN A 35 7.36 2.57 -19.99
N LYS A 36 8.04 3.72 -19.85
CA LYS A 36 7.47 5.03 -19.44
C LYS A 36 6.76 5.01 -18.07
N GLN A 37 7.08 4.05 -17.20
CA GLN A 37 6.53 3.91 -15.87
C GLN A 37 7.63 4.01 -14.81
N ILE A 38 7.29 4.61 -13.66
CA ILE A 38 8.15 4.62 -12.47
C ILE A 38 7.81 3.38 -11.64
N ILE A 39 8.77 2.46 -11.55
CA ILE A 39 8.70 1.25 -10.74
C ILE A 39 9.51 1.49 -9.47
N ARG A 40 8.94 1.24 -8.30
CA ARG A 40 9.67 1.25 -7.02
C ARG A 40 9.65 -0.13 -6.40
N TYR A 41 10.85 -0.61 -6.07
CA TYR A 41 11.03 -1.77 -5.22
C TYR A 41 11.11 -1.29 -3.77
N ARG A 42 10.26 -1.85 -2.93
CA ARG A 42 10.08 -1.47 -1.53
C ARG A 42 10.35 -2.66 -0.64
N ILE A 43 10.95 -2.43 0.51
CA ILE A 43 11.21 -3.46 1.52
C ILE A 43 10.39 -3.12 2.77
N CYS A 44 9.59 -4.06 3.24
CA CYS A 44 8.88 -3.94 4.51
C CYS A 44 9.91 -3.80 5.63
N ARG A 45 9.78 -2.75 6.47
CA ARG A 45 10.73 -2.52 7.56
C ARG A 45 10.57 -3.52 8.71
N ASN A 46 9.41 -4.16 8.82
CA ASN A 46 9.13 -5.13 9.87
C ASN A 46 9.64 -6.53 9.51
N CYS A 47 9.26 -7.07 8.34
CA CYS A 47 9.57 -8.46 7.97
C CYS A 47 10.58 -8.62 6.83
N GLY A 48 11.09 -7.52 6.26
CA GLY A 48 12.07 -7.55 5.17
C GLY A 48 11.53 -7.99 3.79
N LYS A 49 10.25 -8.38 3.68
CA LYS A 49 9.67 -8.82 2.41
C LYS A 49 9.58 -7.67 1.39
N ARG A 50 9.85 -8.01 0.13
CA ARG A 50 9.88 -7.08 -1.00
C ARG A 50 8.49 -6.92 -1.62
N LEU A 51 8.16 -5.68 -1.99
CA LEU A 51 6.97 -5.29 -2.72
C LEU A 51 7.37 -4.41 -3.92
N THR A 52 6.74 -4.63 -5.07
CA THR A 52 6.92 -3.77 -6.25
C THR A 52 5.69 -2.89 -6.43
N THR A 53 5.89 -1.59 -6.62
CA THR A 53 4.82 -0.63 -6.89
C THR A 53 5.09 0.11 -8.19
N ILE A 54 4.04 0.43 -8.92
CA ILE A 54 4.10 1.25 -10.13
C ILE A 54 3.37 2.56 -9.83
N GLU A 55 4.02 3.71 -10.05
CA GLU A 55 3.33 4.98 -9.97
C GLU A 55 2.48 5.19 -11.23
N ARG A 56 1.23 5.57 -11.02
CA ARG A 56 0.31 5.93 -12.10
C ARG A 56 -0.03 7.42 -11.97
N PRO A 57 0.02 8.19 -13.07
CA PRO A 57 -0.44 9.56 -13.04
C PRO A 57 -1.91 9.59 -12.63
N VAL A 58 -2.25 10.45 -11.68
CA VAL A 58 -3.64 10.73 -11.32
C VAL A 58 -4.14 11.75 -12.33
N ILE A 59 -4.94 11.30 -13.28
CA ILE A 59 -5.70 12.22 -14.15
C ILE A 59 -6.86 12.72 -13.27
N LYS A 60 -6.86 14.03 -13.01
CA LYS A 60 -7.93 14.70 -12.27
C LYS A 60 -9.06 15.08 -13.21
#